data_AF-A0A1X6ZI88-F1
#
_entry.id   AF-A0A1X6ZI88-F1
#
_cell.length_a   1.000
_cell.length_b   1.000
_cell.length_c   1.000
_cell.angle_alpha   90.00
_cell.angle_beta   90.00
_cell.angle_gamma   90.00
#
_symmetry.space_group_name_H-M   'P 1'
#
loop_
_entity.id
_entity.type
_entity.pdbx_description
1 polymer ?
#
loop_
_entity_poly.entity_id
_entity_poly.type
_entity_poly.pdbx_seq_one_letter_code
_entity_poly.pdbx_strand_id
1 'polypeptide(L)'
;MARLNPSSINTIRMITFLTHPHSIKTDVEPVLLDFAGVRAGRAGSCSDNLSNGGFMIEVDHEAGYLKRGRYAPEHGGAFVDEHPDSKFPFVGFQIPYWEEAIELCFRTAMALPSVRSVGWDVAITDDGPLIIEGNCPWAPRLPQGYGTGFLNPERRARLEDAGATLPAPHLPP
;
A
#
# COMPACT_ATOMS: atom_id res chain seq x y z
N MET A 1 0.86 10.38 12.54
CA MET A 1 0.27 9.03 12.58
C MET A 1 0.23 8.37 13.98
N ALA A 2 0.89 8.91 15.01
CA ALA A 2 1.00 8.32 16.35
C ALA A 2 -0.33 8.03 17.09
N ARG A 3 -1.46 8.60 16.64
CA ARG A 3 -2.79 8.29 17.18
C ARG A 3 -3.19 6.82 16.95
N LEU A 4 -2.64 6.16 15.93
CA LEU A 4 -2.82 4.72 15.71
C LEU A 4 -2.11 3.93 16.81
N ASN A 5 -0.77 3.99 16.82
CA ASN A 5 0.05 3.41 17.86
C ASN A 5 1.23 4.34 18.19
N PRO A 6 1.31 4.91 19.40
CA PRO A 6 2.43 5.77 19.78
C PRO A 6 3.72 4.99 20.03
N SER A 7 3.67 3.67 20.17
CA SER A 7 4.84 2.83 20.44
C SER A 7 5.64 2.44 19.20
N SER A 8 5.05 2.57 18.00
CA SER A 8 5.68 2.18 16.72
C SER A 8 5.65 3.29 15.70
N ILE A 9 6.60 3.27 14.78
CA ILE A 9 6.46 3.99 13.51
C ILE A 9 5.31 3.30 12.77
N ASN A 10 4.25 4.04 12.44
CA ASN A 10 3.13 3.54 11.65
C ASN A 10 3.39 3.95 10.20
N THR A 11 3.73 2.99 9.35
CA THR A 11 4.13 3.22 7.96
C THR A 11 2.98 2.99 7.00
N ILE A 12 3.05 3.65 5.85
CA ILE A 12 2.22 3.39 4.69
C ILE A 12 3.01 2.47 3.78
N ARG A 13 2.49 1.27 3.53
CA ARG A 13 2.95 0.38 2.46
C ARG A 13 2.37 0.90 1.15
N MET A 14 3.20 1.51 0.30
CA MET A 14 2.81 2.02 -1.02
C MET A 14 3.46 1.18 -2.12
N ILE A 15 2.65 0.49 -2.91
CA ILE A 15 3.12 -0.39 -3.97
C ILE A 15 3.08 0.38 -5.28
N THR A 16 4.27 0.58 -5.85
CA THR A 16 4.45 1.23 -7.14
C THR A 16 4.75 0.22 -8.24
N PHE A 17 4.35 0.55 -9.46
CA PHE A 17 4.74 -0.16 -10.67
C PHE A 17 5.24 0.86 -11.70
N LEU A 18 6.42 0.61 -12.26
CA LEU A 18 6.87 1.32 -13.45
C LEU A 18 6.07 0.83 -14.65
N THR A 19 5.38 1.77 -15.29
CA THR A 19 4.70 1.56 -16.56
C THR A 19 5.77 1.57 -17.66
N HIS A 20 5.57 0.78 -18.71
CA HIS A 20 6.49 0.64 -19.87
C HIS A 20 8.02 0.60 -19.57
N PRO A 21 8.67 -0.58 -19.57
CA PRO A 21 10.12 -0.68 -19.34
C PRO A 21 11.00 -0.06 -20.46
N HIS A 22 10.41 0.30 -21.61
CA HIS A 22 11.14 0.85 -22.75
C HIS A 22 10.38 2.02 -23.37
N SER A 23 11.08 3.15 -23.43
CA SER A 23 10.72 4.41 -24.06
C SER A 23 9.89 4.26 -25.34
N ILE A 24 8.58 4.45 -25.22
CA ILE A 24 7.76 5.06 -26.24
C ILE A 24 7.13 6.24 -25.52
N LYS A 25 7.26 7.45 -26.06
CA LYS A 25 6.46 8.59 -25.59
C LYS A 25 5.00 8.20 -25.79
N THR A 26 4.34 7.83 -24.71
CA THR A 26 2.90 7.60 -24.64
C THR A 26 2.33 8.62 -23.66
N ASP A 27 1.05 8.93 -23.77
CA ASP A 27 0.31 9.77 -22.81
C ASP A 27 0.02 9.01 -21.49
N VAL A 28 0.83 8.00 -21.16
CA VAL A 28 0.63 7.11 -20.01
C VAL A 28 1.57 7.52 -18.88
N GLU A 29 1.03 7.65 -17.69
CA GLU A 29 1.80 7.96 -16.47
C GLU A 29 2.94 6.96 -16.26
N PRO A 30 4.19 7.40 -15.99
CA PRO A 30 5.37 6.54 -15.92
C PRO A 30 5.38 5.62 -14.69
N VAL A 31 4.56 5.93 -13.68
CA VAL A 31 4.44 5.15 -12.44
C VAL A 31 2.98 5.03 -12.05
N LEU A 32 2.56 3.82 -11.69
CA LEU A 32 1.24 3.53 -11.14
C LEU A 32 1.35 3.26 -9.62
N LEU A 33 0.48 3.89 -8.83
CA LEU A 33 0.22 3.46 -7.45
C LEU A 33 -0.81 2.32 -7.49
N ASP A 34 -0.34 1.09 -7.33
CA ASP A 34 -1.18 -0.09 -7.46
C ASP A 34 -1.91 -0.44 -6.17
N PHE A 35 -1.31 -0.18 -5.01
CA PHE A 35 -1.95 -0.36 -3.71
C PHE A 35 -1.32 0.53 -2.65
N ALA A 36 -2.12 0.96 -1.68
CA ALA A 36 -1.63 1.50 -0.44
C ALA A 36 -2.38 0.98 0.79
N GLY A 37 -1.64 0.78 1.87
CA GLY A 37 -2.19 0.38 3.15
C GLY A 37 -1.35 0.92 4.30
N VAL A 38 -2.00 1.36 5.39
CA VAL A 38 -1.28 1.72 6.62
C VAL A 38 -1.08 0.49 7.48
N ARG A 39 0.17 0.21 7.85
CA ARG A 39 0.50 -0.79 8.86
C ARG A 39 0.38 -0.16 10.24
N ALA A 40 -0.36 -0.82 11.12
CA ALA A 40 -0.51 -0.43 12.52
C ALA A 40 -0.08 -1.59 13.42
N GLY A 41 0.86 -1.30 14.32
CA GLY A 41 1.38 -2.25 15.30
C GLY A 41 0.46 -2.42 16.51
N ARG A 42 0.95 -3.10 17.55
CA ARG A 42 0.27 -3.23 18.84
C ARG A 42 0.97 -2.37 19.91
N ALA A 43 0.23 -1.99 20.96
CA ALA A 43 0.80 -1.22 22.06
C ALA A 43 2.04 -1.92 22.65
N GLY A 44 3.10 -1.15 22.89
CA GLY A 44 4.39 -1.66 23.37
C GLY A 44 5.30 -2.29 22.32
N SER A 45 4.82 -2.56 21.10
CA SER A 45 5.67 -2.96 19.96
C SER A 45 6.32 -1.73 19.34
N CYS A 46 7.63 -1.80 19.06
CA CYS A 46 8.34 -0.79 18.28
C CYS A 46 8.14 -0.91 16.77
N SER A 47 7.50 -1.98 16.30
CA SER A 47 7.25 -2.28 14.90
C SER A 47 5.75 -2.38 14.60
N ASP A 48 5.37 -1.93 13.41
CA ASP A 48 4.03 -2.05 12.83
C ASP A 48 3.84 -3.32 11.98
N ASN A 49 4.80 -4.24 12.02
CA ASN A 49 4.75 -5.48 11.24
C ASN A 49 3.56 -6.35 11.62
N LEU A 50 2.87 -6.83 10.59
CA LEU A 50 1.70 -7.70 10.72
C LEU A 50 2.02 -9.00 11.48
N SER A 51 3.22 -9.56 11.30
CA SER A 51 3.67 -10.77 11.99
C SER A 51 3.77 -10.63 13.51
N ASN A 52 3.84 -9.39 14.02
CA ASN A 52 3.89 -9.08 15.44
C ASN A 52 2.50 -8.79 16.02
N GLY A 53 1.44 -9.31 15.37
CA GLY A 53 0.05 -9.09 15.77
C GLY A 53 -0.55 -7.77 15.29
N GLY A 54 0.16 -7.03 14.44
CA GLY A 54 -0.34 -5.82 13.79
C GLY A 54 -1.40 -6.12 12.72
N PHE A 55 -1.91 -5.07 12.10
CA PHE A 55 -2.90 -5.16 11.02
C PHE A 55 -2.60 -4.11 9.95
N MET A 56 -3.12 -4.35 8.75
CA MET A 56 -3.12 -3.38 7.67
C MET A 56 -4.44 -2.62 7.70
N ILE A 57 -4.43 -1.36 7.29
CA ILE A 57 -5.61 -0.52 7.07
C ILE A 57 -5.61 -0.15 5.60
N GLU A 58 -6.68 -0.51 4.88
CA GLU A 58 -6.82 -0.16 3.48
C GLU A 58 -6.94 1.36 3.32
N VAL A 59 -6.33 1.90 2.27
CA VAL A 59 -6.38 3.33 1.96
C VAL A 59 -7.21 3.54 0.70
N ASP A 60 -8.06 4.56 0.71
CA ASP A 60 -8.60 5.11 -0.52
C ASP A 60 -7.47 5.79 -1.31
N HIS A 61 -7.06 5.18 -2.42
CA HIS A 61 -5.91 5.71 -3.16
C HIS A 61 -6.15 7.09 -3.78
N GLU A 62 -7.41 7.43 -4.10
CA GLU A 62 -7.74 8.72 -4.71
C GLU A 62 -7.65 9.86 -3.71
N ALA A 63 -8.10 9.63 -2.48
CA ALA A 63 -8.30 10.69 -1.50
C ALA A 63 -7.46 10.57 -0.22
N GLY A 64 -6.75 9.46 -0.03
CA GLY A 64 -5.88 9.23 1.14
C GLY A 64 -6.63 8.97 2.44
N TYR A 65 -7.90 8.56 2.37
CA TYR A 65 -8.70 8.23 3.56
C TYR A 65 -8.52 6.77 3.96
N LEU A 66 -8.39 6.54 5.26
CA LEU A 66 -8.36 5.18 5.81
C LEU A 66 -9.75 4.54 5.71
N LYS A 67 -9.79 3.30 5.19
CA LYS A 67 -10.96 2.42 5.15
C LYS A 67 -10.85 1.43 6.32
N ARG A 68 -11.38 0.22 6.13
CA ARG A 68 -11.34 -0.84 7.14
C ARG A 68 -9.94 -1.43 7.24
N GLY A 69 -9.57 -1.85 8.45
CA GLY A 69 -8.40 -2.65 8.71
C GLY A 69 -8.67 -4.14 8.62
N ARG A 70 -7.62 -4.93 8.39
CA ARG A 70 -7.67 -6.38 8.37
C ARG A 70 -6.41 -6.95 8.99
N TYR A 71 -6.59 -7.90 9.92
CA TYR A 71 -5.48 -8.68 10.44
C TYR A 71 -4.89 -9.60 9.36
N ALA A 72 -3.64 -10.01 9.57
CA ALA A 72 -3.05 -11.05 8.74
C ALA A 72 -3.87 -12.37 8.84
N PRO A 73 -3.95 -13.19 7.77
CA PRO A 73 -4.64 -14.47 7.81
C PRO A 73 -4.19 -15.39 8.95
N GLU A 74 -2.90 -15.41 9.27
CA GLU A 74 -2.32 -16.14 10.40
C GLU A 74 -2.83 -15.66 11.77
N HIS A 75 -3.42 -14.47 11.83
CA HIS A 75 -4.05 -13.88 13.00
C HIS A 75 -5.59 -13.83 12.86
N GLY A 76 -6.17 -14.72 12.03
CA GLY A 76 -7.61 -14.89 11.86
C GLY A 76 -8.25 -14.00 10.80
N GLY A 77 -7.53 -13.03 10.24
CA GLY A 77 -7.99 -12.25 9.09
C GLY A 77 -9.27 -11.43 9.32
N ALA A 78 -9.62 -11.14 10.58
CA ALA A 78 -10.81 -10.36 10.92
C ALA A 78 -10.68 -8.91 10.47
N PHE A 79 -11.80 -8.29 10.10
CA PHE A 79 -11.88 -6.86 9.83
C PHE A 79 -12.01 -6.07 11.12
N VAL A 80 -11.43 -4.87 11.14
CA VAL A 80 -11.46 -3.91 12.24
C VAL A 80 -11.64 -2.50 11.73
N ASP A 81 -12.33 -1.66 12.49
CA ASP A 81 -12.61 -0.26 12.12
C ASP A 81 -12.01 0.74 13.14
N GLU A 82 -11.46 0.21 14.25
CA GLU A 82 -10.73 0.95 15.26
C GLU A 82 -9.44 0.23 15.65
N HIS A 83 -8.46 0.98 16.14
CA HIS A 83 -7.26 0.36 16.68
C HIS A 83 -7.59 -0.35 18.00
N PRO A 84 -7.26 -1.64 18.15
CA PRO A 84 -7.68 -2.47 19.27
C PRO A 84 -7.15 -1.98 20.63
N ASP A 85 -5.92 -1.43 20.67
CA ASP A 85 -5.30 -0.89 21.89
C ASP A 85 -5.63 0.60 22.14
N SER A 86 -5.30 1.50 21.21
CA SER A 86 -5.52 2.96 21.38
C SER A 86 -6.98 3.39 21.24
N LYS A 87 -7.87 2.52 20.77
CA LYS A 87 -9.29 2.81 20.52
C LYS A 87 -9.53 3.95 19.54
N PHE A 88 -8.53 4.26 18.72
CA PHE A 88 -8.65 5.28 17.70
C PHE A 88 -9.53 4.78 16.54
N PRO A 89 -10.69 5.41 16.27
CA PRO A 89 -11.53 5.07 15.12
C PRO A 89 -10.89 5.66 13.87
N PHE A 90 -10.22 4.82 13.09
CA PHE A 90 -9.40 5.30 11.98
C PHE A 90 -10.19 5.41 10.67
N VAL A 91 -11.35 4.77 10.52
CA VAL A 91 -12.15 4.86 9.28
C VAL A 91 -12.52 6.32 9.00
N GLY A 92 -12.24 6.80 7.79
CA GLY A 92 -12.43 8.19 7.38
C GLY A 92 -11.34 9.16 7.82
N PHE A 93 -10.29 8.69 8.52
CA PHE A 93 -9.14 9.51 8.85
C PHE A 93 -8.32 9.80 7.59
N GLN A 94 -8.01 11.08 7.34
CA GLN A 94 -7.16 11.50 6.23
C GLN A 94 -5.68 11.35 6.59
N ILE A 95 -4.91 10.67 5.74
CA ILE A 95 -3.46 10.58 5.89
C ILE A 95 -2.85 11.96 5.61
N PRO A 96 -2.06 12.54 6.54
CA PRO A 96 -1.33 13.77 6.27
C PRO A 96 -0.25 13.55 5.19
N TYR A 97 -0.04 14.56 4.35
CA TYR A 97 0.94 14.55 3.26
C TYR A 97 0.76 13.41 2.26
N TRP A 98 -0.50 13.04 1.96
CA TRP A 98 -0.82 11.91 1.10
C TRP A 98 -0.26 12.06 -0.31
N GLU A 99 -0.49 13.21 -0.94
CA GLU A 99 -0.04 13.49 -2.30
C GLU A 99 1.50 13.52 -2.36
N GLU A 100 2.14 14.16 -1.39
CA GLU A 100 3.59 14.24 -1.28
C GLU A 100 4.24 12.86 -1.07
N ALA A 101 3.56 11.95 -0.37
CA ALA A 101 4.01 10.57 -0.19
C ALA A 101 3.97 9.78 -1.51
N ILE A 102 2.91 9.99 -2.32
CA ILE A 102 2.81 9.41 -3.68
C ILE A 102 3.95 9.95 -4.54
N GLU A 103 4.12 11.27 -4.59
CA GLU A 103 5.16 11.93 -5.39
C GLU A 103 6.56 11.45 -5.00
N LEU A 104 6.82 11.30 -3.70
CA LEU A 104 8.08 10.75 -3.19
C LEU A 104 8.33 9.33 -3.70
N CYS A 105 7.32 8.45 -3.62
CA CYS A 105 7.43 7.07 -4.12
C CYS A 105 7.63 7.03 -5.65
N PHE A 106 6.93 7.89 -6.40
CA PHE A 106 7.02 7.93 -7.86
C PHE A 106 8.39 8.39 -8.31
N ARG A 107 8.91 9.49 -7.75
CA ARG A 107 10.28 9.95 -8.04
C ARG A 107 11.32 8.88 -7.72
N THR A 108 11.16 8.18 -6.60
CA THR A 108 12.08 7.13 -6.17
C THR A 108 12.02 5.90 -7.10
N ALA A 109 10.82 5.48 -7.50
CA ALA A 109 10.65 4.39 -8.46
C ALA A 109 11.31 4.72 -9.81
N MET A 110 11.13 5.94 -10.33
CA MET A 110 11.76 6.38 -11.59
C MET A 110 13.29 6.44 -11.51
N ALA A 111 13.86 6.68 -10.33
CA ALA A 111 15.31 6.66 -10.13
C ALA A 111 15.90 5.23 -10.19
N LEU A 112 15.06 4.19 -10.11
CA LEU A 112 15.45 2.78 -10.13
C LEU A 112 14.76 2.02 -11.28
N PRO A 113 14.99 2.40 -12.54
CA PRO A 113 14.22 1.92 -13.68
C PRO A 113 14.31 0.41 -13.93
N SER A 114 15.35 -0.25 -13.40
CA SER A 114 15.51 -1.71 -13.50
C SER A 114 14.61 -2.49 -12.54
N VAL A 115 14.01 -1.84 -11.54
CA VAL A 115 13.11 -2.46 -10.56
C VAL A 115 11.68 -2.06 -10.88
N ARG A 116 10.95 -2.95 -11.55
CA ARG A 116 9.63 -2.62 -12.09
C ARG A 116 8.54 -2.45 -11.02
N SER A 117 8.70 -3.04 -9.84
CA SER A 117 7.71 -2.96 -8.77
C SER A 117 8.38 -2.98 -7.41
N VAL A 118 7.95 -2.08 -6.52
CA VAL A 118 8.46 -1.96 -5.16
C VAL A 118 7.31 -1.61 -4.21
N GLY A 119 7.28 -2.28 -3.05
CA GLY A 119 6.49 -1.85 -1.90
C GLY A 119 7.32 -0.97 -0.97
N TRP A 120 7.10 0.33 -1.02
CA TRP A 120 7.74 1.32 -0.16
C TRP A 120 7.06 1.38 1.18
N ASP A 121 7.84 1.39 2.25
CA ASP A 121 7.33 1.69 3.60
C ASP A 121 7.66 3.14 3.94
N VAL A 122 6.61 3.96 3.98
CA VAL A 122 6.70 5.41 4.13
C VAL A 122 6.24 5.82 5.52
N ALA A 123 7.09 6.50 6.27
CA ALA A 123 6.70 7.15 7.52
C ALA A 123 6.23 8.58 7.24
N ILE A 124 5.19 9.03 7.94
CA ILE A 124 4.77 10.44 7.93
C ILE A 124 5.33 11.13 9.17
N THR A 125 6.23 12.08 8.96
CA THR A 125 6.85 12.92 10.00
C THR A 125 6.22 14.31 10.04
N ASP A 126 6.61 15.14 11.00
CA ASP A 126 6.15 16.52 11.09
C ASP A 126 6.62 17.36 9.88
N ASP A 127 7.77 17.01 9.30
CA ASP A 127 8.39 17.67 8.15
C ASP A 127 8.00 17.04 6.79
N GLY A 128 7.12 16.03 6.79
CA GLY A 128 6.64 15.36 5.58
C GLY A 128 6.97 13.86 5.50
N PRO A 129 6.74 13.23 4.34
CA PRO A 129 6.93 11.79 4.15
C PRO A 129 8.41 11.40 4.02
N LEU A 130 8.77 10.24 4.58
CA LEU A 130 10.10 9.66 4.52
C LEU A 130 10.02 8.17 4.15
N ILE A 131 10.75 7.75 3.11
CA ILE A 131 10.89 6.32 2.79
C ILE A 131 11.87 5.69 3.79
N ILE A 132 11.41 4.65 4.49
CA ILE A 132 12.21 3.88 5.43
C ILE A 132 12.88 2.69 4.72
N GLU A 133 12.12 1.97 3.90
CA GLU A 133 12.60 0.80 3.16
C GLU A 133 11.83 0.58 1.87
N GLY A 134 12.47 -0.10 0.90
CA GLY A 134 11.86 -0.58 -0.33
C GLY A 134 11.87 -2.11 -0.37
N ASN A 135 10.71 -2.72 -0.58
CA ASN A 135 10.54 -4.17 -0.56
C ASN A 135 10.28 -4.73 -1.97
N CYS A 136 11.14 -5.64 -2.43
CA CYS A 136 10.89 -6.42 -3.65
C CYS A 136 9.74 -7.43 -3.44
N PRO A 137 9.68 -8.22 -2.35
CA PRO A 137 8.48 -8.95 -1.98
C PRO A 137 7.55 -8.04 -1.16
N TRP A 138 6.57 -7.41 -1.81
CA TRP A 138 5.68 -6.44 -1.16
C TRP A 138 4.38 -7.05 -0.59
N ALA A 139 4.30 -8.38 -0.48
CA ALA A 139 3.21 -9.15 0.12
C ALA A 139 1.83 -8.97 -0.58
N PRO A 140 1.66 -9.47 -1.83
CA PRO A 140 0.39 -9.40 -2.56
C PRO A 140 -0.80 -10.04 -1.85
N ARG A 141 -0.58 -10.87 -0.85
CA ARG A 141 -1.65 -11.44 -0.01
C ARG A 141 -2.47 -10.35 0.70
N LEU A 142 -1.88 -9.20 0.99
CA LEU A 142 -2.55 -8.09 1.66
C LEU A 142 -3.62 -7.44 0.79
N PRO A 143 -3.31 -6.90 -0.42
CA PRO A 143 -4.34 -6.39 -1.31
C PRO A 143 -5.37 -7.46 -1.71
N GLN A 144 -4.96 -8.74 -1.85
CA GLN A 144 -5.90 -9.84 -2.10
C GLN A 144 -6.90 -10.03 -0.96
N GLY A 145 -6.50 -9.72 0.27
CA GLY A 145 -7.33 -9.86 1.44
C GLY A 145 -8.48 -8.85 1.53
N TYR A 146 -8.48 -7.78 0.74
CA TYR A 146 -9.54 -6.78 0.76
C TYR A 146 -10.60 -6.97 -0.34
N GLY A 147 -10.39 -7.89 -1.29
CA GLY A 147 -11.27 -8.04 -2.45
C GLY A 147 -11.41 -9.46 -2.98
N THR A 148 -11.75 -9.59 -4.27
CA THR A 148 -12.04 -10.85 -4.98
C THR A 148 -10.79 -11.50 -5.61
N GLY A 149 -9.61 -11.22 -5.06
CA GLY A 149 -8.31 -11.66 -5.59
C GLY A 149 -7.46 -10.50 -6.12
N PHE A 150 -6.24 -10.81 -6.59
CA PHE A 150 -5.25 -9.79 -6.95
C PHE A 150 -5.60 -9.12 -8.28
N LEU A 151 -5.79 -9.92 -9.34
CA LEU A 151 -6.12 -9.47 -10.69
C LEU A 151 -7.64 -9.46 -10.92
N ASN A 152 -8.38 -8.75 -10.05
CA ASN A 152 -9.79 -8.48 -10.32
C ASN A 152 -9.96 -7.63 -11.60
N PRO A 153 -11.16 -7.58 -12.22
CA PRO A 153 -11.35 -6.90 -13.51
C PRO A 153 -10.90 -5.44 -13.53
N GLU A 154 -11.16 -4.69 -12.45
CA GLU A 154 -10.79 -3.28 -12.32
C GLU A 154 -9.27 -3.08 -12.28
N ARG A 155 -8.57 -3.84 -11.42
CA ARG A 155 -7.11 -3.76 -11.33
C ARG A 155 -6.44 -4.26 -12.61
N ARG A 156 -6.99 -5.29 -13.25
CA ARG A 156 -6.52 -5.78 -14.55
C ARG A 156 -6.58 -4.67 -15.60
N ALA A 157 -7.74 -4.03 -15.76
CA ALA A 157 -7.91 -2.93 -16.70
C ALA A 157 -6.89 -1.81 -16.45
N ARG A 158 -6.74 -1.39 -15.18
CA ARG A 158 -5.77 -0.35 -14.80
C ARG A 158 -4.32 -0.71 -15.12
N LEU A 159 -3.93 -1.98 -14.92
CA LEU A 159 -2.58 -2.45 -15.26
C LEU A 159 -2.37 -2.54 -16.78
N GLU A 160 -3.39 -2.96 -17.54
CA GLU A 160 -3.36 -3.03 -19.00
C GLU A 160 -3.30 -1.63 -19.63
N ASP A 161 -4.08 -0.67 -19.11
CA ASP A 161 -4.02 0.75 -19.49
C ASP A 161 -2.65 1.37 -19.19
N ALA A 162 -2.00 0.90 -18.13
CA ALA A 162 -0.62 1.23 -17.77
C ALA A 162 0.45 0.46 -18.60
N GLY A 163 0.03 -0.25 -19.65
CA GLY A 163 0.93 -0.92 -20.59
C GLY A 163 1.43 -2.30 -20.16
N ALA A 164 0.83 -2.92 -19.13
CA ALA A 164 1.14 -4.30 -18.78
C ALA A 164 0.46 -5.28 -19.75
N THR A 165 1.21 -6.28 -20.23
CA THR A 165 0.62 -7.43 -20.93
C THR A 165 0.33 -8.53 -19.91
N LEU A 166 -0.94 -8.78 -19.63
CA LEU A 166 -1.39 -9.79 -18.66
C LEU A 166 -1.87 -11.07 -19.36
N PRO A 167 -1.69 -12.26 -18.75
CA PRO A 167 -2.16 -13.51 -19.32
C PRO A 167 -3.70 -13.58 -19.36
N ALA A 168 -4.23 -14.56 -20.10
CA ALA A 168 -5.67 -14.75 -20.27
C ALA A 168 -6.42 -14.80 -18.91
N PRO A 169 -7.61 -14.20 -18.80
CA PRO A 169 -8.34 -14.09 -17.55
C PRO A 169 -9.03 -15.39 -17.11
N HIS A 170 -9.08 -16.38 -18.00
CA HIS A 170 -9.72 -17.67 -17.75
C HIS A 170 -8.66 -18.76 -17.75
N LEU A 171 -8.76 -19.66 -16.77
CA LEU A 171 -8.02 -20.92 -16.83
C LEU A 171 -8.52 -21.70 -18.04
N PRO A 172 -7.64 -22.44 -18.74
CA PRO A 172 -8.10 -23.46 -19.67
C PRO A 172 -9.02 -24.45 -18.94
N PRO A 173 -9.98 -25.08 -19.65
CA PRO A 173 -10.88 -26.06 -19.07
C PRO A 173 -10.16 -27.25 -18.42
#